data_AF-A0AAJ4AGG8-F1
#
_entry.id   AF-A0AAJ4AGG8-F1
#
_cell.length_a   1.000
_cell.length_b   1.000
_cell.length_c   1.000
_cell.angle_alpha   90.00
_cell.angle_beta   90.00
_cell.angle_gamma   90.00
#
_symmetry.space_group_name_H-M   'P 1'
#
loop_
_entity.id
_entity.type
_entity.pdbx_description
1 polymer ?
#
loop_
_entity_poly.entity_id
_entity_poly.type
_entity_poly.pdbx_seq_one_letter_code
_entity_poly.pdbx_strand_id
1 'polypeptide(L)' 'MFVQPTRTTFKTLLTVSNIGLVVTFLALVVSVLISYPYANSFSLNAQIAAHISTIVIAAFLKVSYVTRCLAQYNLGLEVK' A
#
# COMPACT_ATOMS: atom_id res chain seq x y z
N MET A 1 -31.53 4.59 3.42
CA MET A 1 -30.80 5.12 4.58
C MET A 1 -29.37 4.61 4.49
N PHE A 2 -28.39 5.45 4.17
CA PHE A 2 -26.98 5.04 4.17
C PHE A 2 -26.50 4.94 5.62
N VAL A 3 -25.91 3.82 6.00
CA VAL A 3 -25.30 3.65 7.33
C VAL A 3 -24.14 4.62 7.44
N GLN A 4 -24.21 5.53 8.41
CA GLN A 4 -23.12 6.48 8.66
C GLN A 4 -21.92 5.75 9.28
N PRO A 5 -20.69 6.00 8.81
CA PRO A 5 -19.50 5.39 9.38
C PRO A 5 -19.35 5.73 10.87
N THR A 6 -19.01 4.75 11.69
CA THR A 6 -18.80 4.96 13.13
C THR A 6 -17.32 5.18 13.43
N ARG A 7 -17.01 5.67 14.64
CA ARG A 7 -15.63 5.78 15.11
C ARG A 7 -14.87 4.45 15.05
N THR A 8 -15.55 3.32 15.29
CA THR A 8 -14.96 1.98 15.21
C THR A 8 -14.59 1.63 13.77
N THR A 9 -15.45 1.99 12.80
CA THR A 9 -15.17 1.82 11.37
C THR A 9 -13.86 2.53 10.98
N PHE A 10 -13.65 3.77 11.44
CA PHE A 10 -12.42 4.51 11.17
C PHE A 10 -11.19 3.94 11.88
N LYS A 11 -11.33 3.35 13.08
CA LYS A 11 -10.21 2.64 13.74
C LYS A 11 -9.78 1.39 12.95
N THR A 12 -10.75 0.62 12.47
CA THR A 12 -10.46 -0.54 11.60
C THR A 12 -9.83 -0.08 10.31
N LEU A 13 -10.36 0.98 9.68
CA LEU A 13 -9.77 1.58 8.48
C LEU A 13 -8.32 2.00 8.72
N LEU A 14 -8.03 2.70 9.82
CA LEU A 14 -6.67 3.11 10.17
C LEU A 14 -5.71 1.90 10.30
N THR A 15 -6.18 0.83 10.94
CA THR A 15 -5.39 -0.40 11.13
C THR A 15 -5.11 -1.08 9.79
N VAL A 16 -6.13 -1.24 8.95
CA VAL A 16 -6.01 -1.83 7.62
C VAL A 16 -5.11 -0.98 6.72
N SER A 17 -5.26 0.34 6.75
CA SER A 17 -4.43 1.25 5.96
C SER A 17 -2.97 1.21 6.39
N ASN A 18 -2.67 1.13 7.69
CA ASN A 18 -1.29 0.96 8.18
C ASN A 18 -0.68 -0.37 7.70
N ILE A 19 -1.41 -1.48 7.82
CA ILE A 19 -0.95 -2.79 7.35
C ILE A 19 -0.74 -2.76 5.83
N GLY A 20 -1.71 -2.21 5.09
CA GLY A 20 -1.63 -2.06 3.63
C GLY A 20 -0.43 -1.23 3.21
N LEU A 21 -0.10 -0.15 3.93
CA LEU A 21 1.05 0.69 3.64
C LEU A 21 2.37 -0.08 3.83
N VAL A 22 2.51 -0.86 4.92
CA VAL A 22 3.71 -1.69 5.15
C VAL A 22 3.82 -2.80 4.11
N VAL A 23 2.73 -3.52 3.82
CA VAL A 23 2.72 -4.62 2.85
C VAL A 23 3.04 -4.13 1.45
N THR A 24 2.40 -3.03 1.01
CA THR A 24 2.64 -2.47 -0.34
C THR A 24 4.04 -1.88 -0.46
N PHE A 25 4.57 -1.26 0.61
CA PHE A 25 5.95 -0.80 0.62
C PHE A 25 6.96 -1.96 0.50
N LEU A 26 6.78 -3.04 1.27
CA LEU A 26 7.64 -4.22 1.16
C LEU A 26 7.54 -4.87 -0.23
N ALA A 27 6.33 -4.99 -0.78
CA ALA A 27 6.13 -5.50 -2.13
C ALA A 27 6.83 -4.63 -3.18
N LEU A 28 6.82 -3.30 -3.02
CA LEU A 28 7.51 -2.36 -3.89
C LEU A 28 9.02 -2.58 -3.85
N VAL A 29 9.59 -2.71 -2.64
CA VAL A 29 11.01 -3.00 -2.45
C VAL A 29 11.40 -4.32 -3.10
N VAL A 30 10.63 -5.39 -2.86
CA VAL A 30 10.87 -6.70 -3.48
C VAL A 30 10.82 -6.61 -5.01
N SER A 31 9.85 -5.88 -5.57
CA SER A 31 9.72 -5.68 -7.00
C SER A 31 10.95 -5.01 -7.61
N VAL A 32 11.47 -3.96 -6.96
CA VAL A 32 12.69 -3.27 -7.37
C VAL A 32 13.92 -4.17 -7.24
N LEU A 33 14.01 -4.95 -6.15
CA LEU A 33 15.10 -5.90 -5.92
C LEU A 33 15.16 -6.99 -6.99
N ILE A 34 14.01 -7.51 -7.44
CA ILE A 34 13.93 -8.49 -8.53
C ILE A 34 14.33 -7.85 -9.87
N SER A 35 13.92 -6.59 -10.09
CA SER A 35 14.10 -5.90 -11.38
C SER A 35 15.53 -5.45 -11.65
N TYR A 36 16.33 -5.08 -10.64
CA TYR A 36 17.70 -4.60 -10.86
C TYR A 36 18.79 -5.39 -10.11
N PRO A 37 18.85 -5.39 -8.76
CA PRO A 37 19.95 -6.05 -8.05
C PRO A 37 20.04 -7.56 -8.30
N TYR A 38 18.89 -8.24 -8.34
CA TYR A 38 18.83 -9.69 -8.54
C TYR A 38 18.43 -10.07 -9.97
N ALA A 39 18.54 -9.17 -10.94
CA ALA A 39 18.15 -9.44 -12.33
C ALA A 39 18.80 -10.72 -12.88
N ASN A 40 20.07 -10.98 -12.55
CA ASN A 40 20.78 -12.19 -12.99
C ASN A 40 20.27 -13.50 -12.37
N SER A 41 19.53 -13.43 -11.27
CA SER A 41 18.95 -14.59 -10.57
C SER A 41 17.53 -14.93 -11.05
N PHE A 42 16.89 -14.04 -11.82
CA PHE A 42 15.50 -14.19 -12.27
C PHE A 42 15.39 -14.20 -13.79
N SER A 43 14.43 -14.94 -14.33
CA SER A 43 14.17 -14.95 -15.76
C SER A 43 13.70 -13.58 -16.26
N LEU A 44 13.92 -13.30 -17.54
CA LEU A 44 13.47 -12.05 -18.16
C LEU A 44 11.96 -11.82 -17.98
N ASN A 45 11.16 -12.89 -18.08
CA ASN A 45 9.71 -12.83 -17.87
C ASN A 45 9.37 -12.41 -16.43
N ALA A 46 10.08 -12.93 -15.43
CA ALA A 46 9.88 -12.55 -14.04
C ALA A 46 10.28 -11.08 -13.77
N GLN A 47 11.36 -10.61 -14.39
CA GLN A 47 11.78 -9.21 -14.31
C GLN A 47 10.74 -8.27 -14.93
N ILE A 48 10.21 -8.59 -16.11
CA ILE A 48 9.14 -7.81 -16.76
C ILE A 48 7.88 -7.79 -15.88
N ALA A 49 7.47 -8.94 -15.36
CA ALA A 49 6.31 -9.04 -14.48
C ALA A 49 6.49 -8.21 -13.20
N ALA A 50 7.67 -8.28 -12.56
CA ALA A 50 8.00 -7.45 -11.39
C ALA A 50 7.96 -5.96 -11.76
N HIS A 51 8.62 -5.56 -12.84
CA HIS A 51 8.66 -4.18 -13.27
C HIS A 51 7.26 -3.59 -13.51
N ILE A 52 6.38 -4.29 -14.24
CA ILE A 52 4.99 -3.88 -14.45
C ILE A 52 4.21 -3.84 -13.12
N SER A 53 4.39 -4.86 -12.26
CA SER A 53 3.74 -4.93 -10.95
C SER A 53 4.09 -3.75 -10.05
N THR A 54 5.29 -3.17 -10.20
CA THR A 54 5.73 -1.96 -9.47
C THR A 54 4.73 -0.81 -9.60
N ILE A 55 4.15 -0.57 -10.79
CA ILE A 55 3.17 0.50 -11.02
C ILE A 55 1.89 0.23 -10.22
N VAL A 56 1.40 -1.00 -10.27
CA VAL A 56 0.19 -1.43 -9.56
C VAL A 56 0.40 -1.32 -8.04
N ILE A 57 1.53 -1.81 -7.54
CA ILE A 57 1.91 -1.74 -6.13
C ILE A 57 2.01 -0.27 -5.66
N ALA A 58 2.63 0.61 -6.45
CA ALA A 58 2.75 2.02 -6.13
C ALA A 58 1.37 2.71 -6.03
N ALA A 59 0.41 2.33 -6.87
CA ALA A 59 -0.97 2.81 -6.77
C ALA A 59 -1.62 2.38 -5.44
N PHE A 60 -1.47 1.11 -5.06
CA PHE A 60 -1.99 0.61 -3.78
C PHE A 60 -1.31 1.26 -2.56
N LEU A 61 -0.01 1.54 -2.63
CA LEU A 61 0.70 2.28 -1.59
C LEU A 61 0.11 3.67 -1.41
N LYS A 62 -0.13 4.40 -2.51
CA LYS A 62 -0.76 5.73 -2.47
C LYS A 62 -2.17 5.68 -1.89
N VAL A 63 -2.98 4.69 -2.27
CA VAL A 63 -4.34 4.51 -1.73
C VAL A 63 -4.31 4.17 -0.23
N SER A 64 -3.38 3.32 0.20
CA SER A 64 -3.19 2.98 1.62
C SER A 64 -2.82 4.21 2.45
N TYR A 65 -1.96 5.08 1.92
CA TYR A 65 -1.62 6.36 2.56
C TYR A 65 -2.83 7.31 2.65
N VAL A 66 -3.56 7.52 1.54
CA VAL A 66 -4.72 8.43 1.53
C VAL A 66 -5.82 7.93 2.49
N THR A 67 -6.07 6.63 2.53
CA THR A 67 -7.06 6.03 3.46
C THR A 67 -6.63 6.12 4.92
N ARG A 68 -5.32 6.02 5.21
CA ARG A 68 -4.75 6.29 6.53
C ARG A 68 -5.00 7.73 6.96
N CYS A 69 -4.71 8.71 6.08
CA CYS A 69 -4.95 10.12 6.35
C CYS A 69 -6.45 10.42 6.58
N LEU A 70 -7.32 9.83 5.77
CA LEU A 70 -8.78 9.91 5.94
C LEU A 70 -9.20 9.38 7.31
N ALA A 71 -8.69 8.22 7.73
CA ALA A 71 -9.01 7.64 9.01
C ALA A 71 -8.50 8.49 10.18
N GLN A 72 -7.27 9.02 10.10
CA GLN A 72 -6.72 9.92 11.12
C GLN A 72 -7.54 11.21 11.27
N TYR A 73 -7.89 11.84 10.14
CA TYR A 73 -8.72 13.05 10.12
C TYR A 73 -10.08 12.82 10.81
N ASN A 74 -10.78 11.74 10.45
CA ASN A 74 -12.09 11.42 11.05
C ASN A 74 -12.01 10.97 12.51
N LEU A 75 -10.83 10.55 12.99
CA LEU A 75 -10.60 10.21 14.39
C LEU A 75 -10.13 11.39 15.25
N GLY A 76 -9.94 12.58 14.65
CA GLY A 76 -9.37 13.75 15.32
C GLY A 76 -7.88 13.59 15.67
N LEU A 77 -7.18 12.71 14.97
CA LEU A 77 -5.73 12.52 15.10
C LEU A 77 -5.00 13.44 14.12
N GLU A 78 -3.78 13.82 14.46
CA GLU A 78 -2.90 14.54 13.54
C GLU A 78 -2.60 13.66 12.31
N VAL A 79 -2.76 14.25 11.12
CA VAL A 79 -2.45 13.60 9.84
C VAL A 79 -0.96 13.84 9.56
N LYS A 80 -0.18 12.75 9.50
CA LYS A 80 1.27 12.77 9.32
C LYS A 80 1.67 11.82 8.20
#